data_AF-A0A2G9N758-F1
#
_entry.id   AF-A0A2G9N758-F1
#
_cell.length_a   1.000
_cell.length_b   1.000
_cell.length_c   1.000
_cell.angle_alpha   90.00
_cell.angle_beta   90.00
_cell.angle_gamma   90.00
#
_symmetry.space_group_name_H-M   'P 1'
#
loop_
_entity.id
_entity.type
_entity.pdbx_description
1 polymer ?
#
loop_
_entity_poly.entity_id
_entity_poly.type
_entity_poly.pdbx_seq_one_letter_code
_entity_poly.pdbx_strand_id
1 'polypeptide(L)'
;MADLILLITKASATLTTLSGLLAAALLFISARKLAKDSFREIIMRSFLFILMILIGVTSMTIYHFTDGTEFAEKAEIAWYALMFLSIIFSCFVSVKIASFGKMFEGIGVKKKTESRP
;
A
#
# COMPACT_ATOMS: atom_id res chain seq x y z
N MET A 1 -3.97 -15.08 -31.55
CA MET A 1 -3.14 -15.12 -30.31
C MET A 1 -3.17 -13.80 -29.55
N ALA A 2 -2.99 -12.66 -30.22
CA ALA A 2 -3.05 -11.35 -29.57
C ALA A 2 -4.35 -11.10 -28.78
N ASP A 3 -5.52 -11.44 -29.35
CA ASP A 3 -6.81 -11.21 -28.68
C ASP A 3 -7.01 -12.07 -27.42
N LEU A 4 -6.50 -13.30 -27.42
CA LEU A 4 -6.57 -14.19 -26.26
C LEU A 4 -5.69 -13.67 -25.12
N ILE A 5 -4.48 -13.21 -25.44
CA ILE A 5 -3.56 -12.59 -24.47
C ILE A 5 -4.20 -11.33 -23.89
N LEU A 6 -4.82 -10.50 -24.74
CA LEU A 6 -5.47 -9.26 -24.34
C LEU A 6 -6.68 -9.52 -23.42
N LEU A 7 -7.46 -10.57 -23.70
CA LEU A 7 -8.55 -11.02 -22.83
C LEU A 7 -8.04 -11.51 -21.46
N ILE A 8 -6.98 -12.32 -21.45
CA ILE A 8 -6.37 -12.82 -20.21
C ILE A 8 -5.85 -11.64 -19.38
N THR A 9 -5.13 -10.69 -19.98
CA THR A 9 -4.61 -9.50 -19.29
C THR A 9 -5.75 -8.67 -18.68
N LYS A 10 -6.84 -8.44 -19.42
CA LYS A 10 -8.02 -7.71 -18.91
C LYS A 10 -8.71 -8.44 -17.75
N ALA A 11 -8.85 -9.76 -17.85
CA ALA A 11 -9.42 -10.58 -16.78
C ALA A 11 -8.54 -10.58 -15.53
N SER A 12 -7.23 -10.75 -15.68
CA SER A 12 -6.25 -10.69 -14.59
C SER A 12 -6.25 -9.31 -13.92
N ALA A 13 -6.23 -8.22 -14.70
CA ALA A 13 -6.28 -6.86 -14.16
C ALA A 13 -7.56 -6.61 -13.34
N THR A 14 -8.70 -7.11 -13.81
CA THR A 14 -9.98 -7.03 -13.08
C THR A 14 -9.92 -7.80 -11.76
N LEU A 15 -9.42 -9.04 -11.78
CA LEU A 15 -9.24 -9.87 -10.59
C LEU A 15 -8.29 -9.24 -9.57
N THR A 16 -7.16 -8.70 -10.02
CA THR A 16 -6.20 -7.98 -9.17
C THR A 16 -6.84 -6.77 -8.51
N THR A 17 -7.64 -6.00 -9.26
CA THR A 17 -8.35 -4.83 -8.73
C THR A 17 -9.37 -5.22 -7.65
N LEU A 18 -10.17 -6.26 -7.90
CA LEU A 18 -11.13 -6.78 -6.91
C LEU A 18 -10.42 -7.30 -5.65
N SER A 19 -9.31 -8.02 -5.83
CA SER A 19 -8.50 -8.55 -4.72
C SER A 19 -7.91 -7.43 -3.87
N GLY A 20 -7.40 -6.37 -4.52
CA GLY A 20 -6.86 -5.19 -3.85
C GLY A 20 -7.92 -4.43 -3.06
N LEU A 21 -9.14 -4.27 -3.61
CA LEU A 21 -10.27 -3.68 -2.89
C LEU A 21 -10.61 -4.47 -1.62
N LEU A 22 -10.66 -5.80 -1.72
CA LEU A 22 -10.93 -6.68 -0.58
C LEU A 22 -9.84 -6.58 0.50
N ALA A 23 -8.56 -6.57 0.08
CA ALA A 23 -7.44 -6.39 0.99
C ALA A 23 -7.49 -5.02 1.71
N ALA A 24 -7.82 -3.95 0.98
CA ALA A 24 -8.01 -2.62 1.57
C ALA A 24 -9.14 -2.62 2.61
N ALA A 25 -10.28 -3.26 2.30
CA ALA A 25 -11.40 -3.36 3.23
C ALA A 25 -11.03 -4.12 4.52
N LEU A 26 -10.33 -5.24 4.40
CA LEU A 26 -9.87 -6.03 5.56
C LEU A 26 -8.87 -5.25 6.44
N LEU A 27 -7.96 -4.50 5.81
CA LEU A 27 -7.02 -3.65 6.55
C LEU A 27 -7.72 -2.49 7.24
N PHE A 28 -8.72 -1.88 6.61
CA PHE A 28 -9.52 -0.84 7.23
C PHE A 28 -10.28 -1.36 8.46
N ILE A 29 -10.91 -2.53 8.34
CA ILE A 29 -11.59 -3.19 9.46
C ILE A 29 -10.60 -3.50 10.59
N SER A 30 -9.42 -4.00 10.24
CA SER A 30 -8.35 -4.27 11.21
C SER A 30 -7.88 -2.99 11.89
N ALA A 31 -7.65 -1.92 11.14
CA ALA A 31 -7.23 -0.61 11.66
C ALA A 31 -8.23 -0.02 12.67
N ARG A 32 -9.53 -0.22 12.44
CA ARG A 32 -10.59 0.27 13.35
C ARG A 32 -10.69 -0.53 14.64
N LYS A 33 -10.32 -1.82 14.61
CA LYS A 33 -10.43 -2.73 15.77
C LYS A 33 -9.23 -2.67 16.71
N LEU A 34 -8.07 -2.13 16.27
CA LEU A 34 -6.94 -1.94 17.17
C LEU A 34 -7.12 -0.69 18.05
N ALA A 35 -6.75 -0.82 19.33
CA ALA A 35 -6.74 0.26 20.32
C ALA A 35 -5.89 1.47 19.85
N LYS A 36 -6.07 2.63 20.50
CA LYS A 36 -5.33 3.89 20.22
C LYS A 36 -3.84 3.77 20.59
N ASP A 37 -3.11 2.94 19.87
CA ASP A 37 -1.67 2.78 20.01
C ASP A 37 -0.99 3.02 18.66
N SER A 38 0.34 3.13 18.70
CA SER A 38 1.27 3.15 17.58
C SER A 38 0.91 2.23 16.40
N PHE A 39 0.35 1.06 16.70
CA PHE A 39 -0.07 0.09 15.69
C PHE A 39 -1.21 0.58 14.79
N ARG A 40 -2.16 1.36 15.33
CA ARG A 40 -3.23 1.95 14.53
C ARG A 40 -2.68 2.93 13.49
N GLU A 41 -1.65 3.69 13.85
CA GLU A 41 -1.00 4.63 12.93
C GLU A 41 -0.30 3.89 11.78
N ILE A 42 0.42 2.80 12.07
CA ILE A 42 1.07 1.96 11.06
C ILE A 42 0.02 1.35 10.11
N ILE A 43 -1.06 0.77 10.64
CA ILE A 43 -2.09 0.12 9.82
C ILE A 43 -2.82 1.16 8.95
N MET A 44 -3.12 2.35 9.47
CA MET A 44 -3.73 3.43 8.67
C MET A 44 -2.81 3.91 7.54
N ARG A 45 -1.50 3.99 7.78
CA ARG A 45 -0.51 4.31 6.73
C ARG A 45 -0.43 3.21 5.68
N SER A 46 -0.44 1.94 6.07
CA SER A 46 -0.48 0.80 5.15
C SER A 46 -1.76 0.76 4.32
N PHE A 47 -2.90 1.12 4.91
CA PHE A 47 -4.17 1.26 4.18
C PHE A 47 -4.08 2.35 3.09
N LEU A 48 -3.54 3.53 3.42
CA LEU A 48 -3.33 4.61 2.44
C LEU A 48 -2.39 4.20 1.30
N PHE A 49 -1.34 3.45 1.62
CA PHE A 49 -0.42 2.91 0.61
C PHE A 49 -1.14 1.98 -0.38
N ILE A 50 -1.93 1.05 0.14
CA ILE A 50 -2.68 0.09 -0.69
C ILE A 50 -3.74 0.80 -1.51
N LEU A 51 -4.38 1.84 -0.98
CA LEU A 51 -5.32 2.66 -1.73
C LEU A 51 -4.65 3.35 -2.92
N MET A 52 -3.45 3.92 -2.75
CA MET A 52 -2.70 4.53 -3.85
C MET A 52 -2.31 3.52 -4.92
N ILE A 53 -1.82 2.33 -4.53
CA ILE A 53 -1.52 1.24 -5.46
C ILE A 53 -2.77 0.84 -6.23
N LEU A 54 -3.91 0.70 -5.53
CA LEU A 54 -5.17 0.29 -6.14
C LEU A 54 -5.64 1.30 -7.20
N ILE A 55 -5.58 2.60 -6.89
CA ILE A 55 -5.93 3.65 -7.86
C ILE A 55 -4.98 3.57 -9.06
N GLY A 56 -3.68 3.37 -8.84
CA GLY A 56 -2.71 3.18 -9.91
C GLY A 56 -3.06 1.99 -10.81
N VAL A 57 -3.25 0.80 -10.24
CA VAL A 57 -3.60 -0.42 -10.98
C VAL A 57 -4.92 -0.23 -11.74
N THR A 58 -5.87 0.49 -11.17
CA THR A 58 -7.13 0.84 -11.84
C THR A 58 -6.90 1.77 -13.02
N SER A 59 -6.04 2.79 -12.89
CA SER A 59 -5.64 3.67 -14.01
C SER A 59 -4.99 2.87 -15.15
N MET A 60 -4.08 1.94 -14.83
CA MET A 60 -3.47 1.07 -15.84
C MET A 60 -4.48 0.12 -16.50
N THR A 61 -5.47 -0.33 -15.73
CA THR A 61 -6.58 -1.12 -16.27
C THR A 61 -7.38 -0.27 -17.27
N ILE A 62 -7.78 0.95 -16.89
CA ILE A 62 -8.51 1.87 -17.78
C ILE A 62 -7.72 2.13 -19.06
N TYR A 63 -6.41 2.39 -18.97
CA TYR A 63 -5.53 2.56 -20.13
C TYR A 63 -5.68 1.41 -21.14
N HIS A 64 -5.59 0.15 -20.69
CA HIS A 64 -5.75 -1.01 -21.56
C HIS A 64 -7.18 -1.23 -22.09
N PHE A 65 -8.19 -0.63 -21.48
CA PHE A 65 -9.58 -0.68 -21.95
C PHE A 65 -9.93 0.46 -22.90
N THR A 66 -9.26 1.62 -22.79
CA THR A 66 -9.52 2.82 -23.58
C THR A 66 -8.44 3.12 -24.61
N ASP A 67 -7.58 2.15 -24.91
CA ASP A 67 -6.44 2.26 -25.81
C ASP A 67 -6.84 2.91 -27.16
N GLY A 68 -6.07 3.93 -27.58
CA GLY A 68 -6.36 4.73 -28.78
C GLY A 68 -7.28 5.96 -28.59
N THR A 69 -7.65 6.32 -27.35
CA THR A 69 -8.41 7.54 -27.04
C THR A 69 -7.60 8.53 -26.19
N GLU A 70 -7.96 9.82 -26.19
CA GLU A 70 -7.35 10.82 -25.28
C GLU A 70 -7.44 10.45 -23.78
N PHE A 71 -8.38 9.56 -23.42
CA PHE A 71 -8.49 9.05 -22.05
C PHE A 71 -7.36 8.08 -21.70
N ALA A 72 -6.77 7.39 -22.68
CA ALA A 72 -5.64 6.49 -22.46
C ALA A 72 -4.40 7.28 -22.02
N GLU A 73 -4.04 8.37 -22.71
CA GLU A 73 -2.89 9.21 -22.33
C GLU A 73 -3.02 9.77 -20.91
N LYS A 74 -4.22 10.25 -20.54
CA LYS A 74 -4.49 10.73 -19.18
C LYS A 74 -4.37 9.61 -18.14
N ALA A 75 -4.84 8.40 -18.46
CA ALA A 75 -4.75 7.24 -17.58
C ALA A 75 -3.31 6.75 -17.41
N GLU A 76 -2.49 6.80 -18.46
CA GLU A 76 -1.06 6.46 -18.44
C GLU A 76 -0.26 7.44 -17.58
N ILE A 77 -0.48 8.75 -17.76
CA ILE A 77 0.16 9.77 -16.92
C ILE A 77 -0.23 9.57 -15.44
N ALA A 78 -1.51 9.32 -15.16
CA ALA A 78 -1.99 9.04 -13.81
C ALA A 78 -1.33 7.79 -13.21
N TRP A 79 -1.16 6.71 -14.00
CA TRP A 79 -0.45 5.51 -13.58
C TRP A 79 0.99 5.80 -13.15
N TYR A 80 1.77 6.48 -14.00
CA TYR A 80 3.15 6.80 -13.70
C TYR A 80 3.28 7.72 -12.47
N ALA A 81 2.43 8.74 -12.36
CA ALA A 81 2.43 9.64 -11.22
C ALA A 81 2.11 8.89 -9.91
N LEU A 82 1.11 8.00 -9.92
CA LEU A 82 0.72 7.23 -8.74
C LEU A 82 1.75 6.17 -8.35
N MET A 83 2.41 5.54 -9.32
CA MET A 83 3.54 4.64 -9.08
C MET A 83 4.70 5.37 -8.41
N PHE A 84 5.07 6.55 -8.92
CA PHE A 84 6.12 7.38 -8.34
C PHE A 84 5.79 7.83 -6.91
N LEU A 85 4.57 8.32 -6.68
CA LEU A 85 4.10 8.69 -5.34
C LEU A 85 4.08 7.49 -4.38
N SER A 86 3.68 6.31 -4.87
CA SER A 86 3.69 5.08 -4.08
C SER A 86 5.11 4.70 -3.64
N ILE A 87 6.11 4.81 -4.52
CA ILE A 87 7.51 4.57 -4.17
C ILE A 87 7.97 5.54 -3.08
N ILE A 88 7.72 6.84 -3.25
CA ILE A 88 8.08 7.86 -2.24
C ILE A 88 7.43 7.54 -0.89
N PHE A 89 6.13 7.23 -0.90
CA PHE A 89 5.40 6.91 0.31
C PHE A 89 5.94 5.64 0.99
N SER A 90 6.26 4.60 0.20
CA SER A 90 6.86 3.36 0.70
C SER A 90 8.20 3.61 1.38
N CYS A 91 9.07 4.44 0.77
CA CYS A 91 10.33 4.85 1.38
C CYS A 91 10.09 5.59 2.71
N PHE A 92 9.16 6.54 2.74
CA PHE A 92 8.83 7.31 3.95
C PHE A 92 8.28 6.42 5.08
N VAL A 93 7.37 5.51 4.77
CA VAL A 93 6.81 4.56 5.74
C VAL A 93 7.89 3.59 6.23
N SER A 94 8.76 3.11 5.34
CA SER A 94 9.86 2.22 5.71
C SER A 94 10.83 2.87 6.69
N VAL A 95 11.18 4.15 6.48
CA VAL A 95 12.03 4.92 7.42
C VAL A 95 11.33 5.09 8.78
N LYS A 96 10.04 5.40 8.79
CA LYS A 96 9.24 5.51 10.02
C LYS A 96 9.17 4.17 10.78
N ILE A 97 8.93 3.06 10.10
CA ILE A 97 8.89 1.72 10.72
C ILE A 97 10.27 1.33 11.26
N ALA A 98 11.35 1.59 10.51
CA ALA A 98 12.72 1.34 10.95
C ALA A 98 13.06 2.14 12.23
N SER A 99 12.53 3.36 12.37
CA SER A 99 12.68 4.14 13.61
C SER A 99 11.88 3.58 14.80
N PHE A 100 10.78 2.87 14.53
CA PHE A 100 9.95 2.22 15.56
C PHE A 100 10.67 1.05 16.25
N GLY A 101 11.47 0.27 15.52
CA GLY A 101 12.28 -0.82 16.09
C GLY A 101 13.28 -0.34 17.15
N LYS A 102 13.89 0.84 16.94
CA LYS A 102 14.81 1.45 17.92
C LYS A 102 14.13 1.92 19.20
N MET A 103 12.82 2.19 19.17
CA MET A 103 12.06 2.65 20.33
C MET A 103 11.79 1.52 21.34
N PHE A 104 11.77 0.26 20.89
CA PHE A 104 11.64 -0.91 21.77
C PHE A 104 12.96 -1.32 22.44
N GLU A 105 14.12 -1.10 21.80
CA GLU A 105 15.43 -1.37 22.41
C GLU A 105 15.70 -0.47 23.64
N GLY A 106 15.09 0.72 23.71
CA GLY A 106 15.24 1.64 24.85
C GLY A 106 14.45 1.26 26.12
N ILE A 107 13.49 0.33 26.04
CA ILE A 107 12.62 -0.05 27.17
C ILE A 107 13.17 -1.28 27.94
N GLY A 108 14.11 -2.02 27.34
CA GLY A 108 14.65 -3.28 27.89
C GLY A 108 15.87 -3.18 28.81
N VAL A 109 16.49 -2.01 28.98
CA VAL A 109 17.75 -1.89 29.75
C VAL A 109 17.61 -0.91 30.91
N LYS A 110 16.65 -1.13 31.81
CA LYS A 110 16.91 -0.82 33.22
C LYS A 110 17.60 -2.03 33.83
N LYS A 111 18.94 -2.07 33.68
CA LYS A 111 19.79 -2.91 34.51
C LYS A 111 19.42 -2.58 35.95
N LYS A 112 18.81 -3.55 36.63
CA LYS A 112 18.57 -3.55 38.06
C LYS A 112 19.97 -3.54 38.69
N THR A 113 20.50 -2.36 38.99
CA THR A 113 21.77 -2.22 39.69
C THR A 113 21.58 -2.91 41.03
N GLU A 114 22.31 -4.02 41.22
CA GLU A 114 22.38 -4.76 42.48
C GLU A 114 22.71 -3.80 43.61
N SER A 115 21.76 -3.52 44.50
CA SER A 115 22.08 -3.20 45.89
C SER A 115 22.22 -4.54 46.60
N ARG A 116 23.47 -5.05 46.64
CA ARG A 116 23.85 -6.13 47.56
C ARG A 116 23.87 -5.59 49.01
N PRO A 117 23.63 -6.50 49.99
CA PRO A 117 23.12 -6.20 51.33
C PRO A 117 24.03 -5.36 52.21
#